data_AF-C1DTC4-F1
#
_entry.id   AF-C1DTC4-F1
#
_cell.length_a   1.000
_cell.length_b   1.000
_cell.length_c   1.000
_cell.angle_alpha   90.00
_cell.angle_beta   90.00
_cell.angle_gamma   90.00
#
_symmetry.space_group_name_H-M   'P 1'
#
loop_
_entity.id
_entity.type
_entity.pdbx_description
1 polymer ?
#
loop_
_entity_poly.entity_id
_entity_poly.type
_entity_poly.pdbx_seq_one_letter_code
_entity_poly.pdbx_strand_id
1 'polypeptide(L)'
;MIKIDYTNVMAKIIGEKDGIIPQEFDEYNHIVHEIHEKILKEKDTHFYFTKLPYQDTQEIKTLAKEIRENFDYFVVIGIGGSALGNQMIQEAINGFNYNNFEFPKLYILDNVDPEKFGNILDLIDIRKTIFNVITKSGSTVETMANFAIIYTTLKELLPETYKNHLIFTTDPEKGFLRKFGQLEGIKTLDIPPAVGGRFSVLTSVGLLSAAVCGIDIDALLEGAKKADKICSKTSIVIENPAYLIGLIHYIAAEKKGKSISVMMPYFERLSSFVDWYRQLWAESLGKQGYGQTPVKAIGTIDQHSQIQLFREGPKDKIVTFIQVEKSLRDFKIPSDLPPEISYLSGYTLKEILDMELLGTRAALTKSKVPNLTITIDELNPYNLGMLIYIYELATGFTGYLYKINPFDQPAVEEGKNFAYGLMGRKGYEEKLREFKELNRQEFILEL
;
A
#
# COMPACT_ATOMS: atom_id res chain seq x y z
N MET A 1 -8.54 5.71 -17.41
CA MET A 1 -7.35 6.24 -18.15
C MET A 1 -6.40 6.86 -17.14
N ILE A 2 -5.08 6.64 -17.23
CA ILE A 2 -4.08 7.28 -16.34
C ILE A 2 -3.28 8.32 -17.13
N LYS A 3 -3.18 9.54 -16.61
CA LYS A 3 -2.36 10.62 -17.13
C LYS A 3 -1.33 11.04 -16.08
N ILE A 4 -0.08 11.26 -16.48
CA ILE A 4 0.97 11.77 -15.60
C ILE A 4 1.43 13.13 -16.12
N ASP A 5 1.17 14.18 -15.34
CA ASP A 5 1.67 15.52 -15.59
C ASP A 5 2.90 15.77 -14.71
N TYR A 6 4.08 15.71 -15.33
CA TYR A 6 5.38 15.95 -14.70
C TYR A 6 5.95 17.34 -15.04
N THR A 7 5.14 18.27 -15.57
CA THR A 7 5.59 19.61 -15.97
C THR A 7 6.33 20.33 -14.84
N ASN A 8 5.80 20.23 -13.62
CA ASN A 8 6.32 20.95 -12.45
C ASN A 8 7.54 20.28 -11.78
N VAL A 9 8.07 19.18 -12.33
CA VAL A 9 9.39 18.66 -11.92
C VAL A 9 10.51 19.19 -12.82
N MET A 10 10.17 19.79 -13.97
CA MET A 10 11.17 20.19 -14.97
C MET A 10 11.86 21.50 -14.59
N ALA A 11 13.17 21.56 -14.84
CA ALA A 11 14.02 22.73 -14.59
C ALA A 11 13.51 24.00 -15.31
N LYS A 12 12.88 23.85 -16.48
CA LYS A 12 12.23 24.96 -17.19
C LYS A 12 11.19 25.70 -16.33
N ILE A 13 10.54 25.00 -15.39
CA ILE A 13 9.45 25.55 -14.56
C ILE A 13 9.98 25.98 -13.20
N ILE A 14 10.78 25.15 -12.55
CA ILE A 14 11.21 25.37 -11.16
C ILE A 14 12.70 25.74 -11.00
N GLY A 15 13.44 25.91 -12.10
CA GLY A 15 14.87 26.23 -12.11
C GLY A 15 15.77 24.99 -12.05
N GLU A 16 17.01 25.11 -12.53
CA GLU A 16 17.95 23.99 -12.68
C GLU A 16 18.41 23.36 -11.36
N LYS A 17 18.41 24.15 -10.27
CA LYS A 17 18.79 23.67 -8.94
C LYS A 17 17.84 22.58 -8.43
N ASP A 18 16.54 22.81 -8.59
CA ASP A 18 15.49 21.97 -7.99
C ASP A 18 14.76 21.10 -9.01
N GLY A 19 14.84 21.44 -10.30
CA GLY A 19 14.17 20.73 -11.39
C GLY A 19 15.11 19.90 -12.25
N ILE A 20 14.50 18.98 -13.00
CA ILE A 20 15.16 18.04 -13.91
C ILE A 20 15.30 18.67 -15.29
N ILE A 21 16.50 18.68 -15.87
CA ILE A 21 16.71 19.07 -17.27
C ILE A 21 16.46 17.86 -18.19
N PRO A 22 15.96 18.04 -19.43
CA PRO A 22 15.66 16.92 -20.32
C PRO A 22 16.84 15.96 -20.55
N GLN A 23 18.06 16.50 -20.63
CA GLN A 23 19.29 15.72 -20.81
C GLN A 23 19.55 14.74 -19.66
N GLU A 24 19.08 15.04 -18.44
CA GLU A 24 19.19 14.11 -17.32
C GLU A 24 18.34 12.86 -17.54
N PHE A 25 17.29 12.87 -18.37
CA PHE A 25 16.62 11.63 -18.79
C PHE A 25 17.47 10.86 -19.80
N ASP A 26 18.05 11.56 -20.77
CA ASP A 26 18.84 10.96 -21.84
C ASP A 26 20.06 10.20 -21.32
N GLU A 27 20.69 10.71 -20.27
CA GLU A 27 21.81 10.07 -19.56
C GLU A 27 21.48 8.66 -19.05
N TYR A 28 20.20 8.38 -18.74
CA TYR A 28 19.78 7.07 -18.24
C TYR A 28 19.18 6.17 -19.32
N ASN A 29 19.02 6.60 -20.57
CA ASN A 29 18.37 5.79 -21.62
C ASN A 29 18.98 4.38 -21.76
N HIS A 30 20.32 4.29 -21.73
CA HIS A 30 21.01 3.00 -21.78
C HIS A 30 20.71 2.14 -20.55
N ILE A 31 20.81 2.70 -19.35
CA ILE A 31 20.57 2.00 -18.08
C ILE A 31 19.11 1.54 -17.99
N VAL A 32 18.16 2.39 -18.39
CA VAL A 32 16.72 2.04 -18.42
C VAL A 32 16.48 0.87 -19.37
N HIS A 33 17.12 0.86 -20.54
CA HIS A 33 17.00 -0.24 -21.49
C HIS A 33 17.55 -1.56 -20.91
N GLU A 34 18.73 -1.54 -20.28
CA GLU A 34 19.29 -2.72 -19.62
C GLU A 34 18.40 -3.24 -18.48
N ILE A 35 17.87 -2.32 -17.65
CA ILE A 35 16.93 -2.68 -16.58
C ILE A 35 15.64 -3.26 -17.15
N HIS A 36 15.12 -2.70 -18.25
CA HIS A 36 13.93 -3.21 -18.90
C HIS A 36 14.11 -4.66 -19.37
N GLU A 37 15.20 -4.95 -20.08
CA GLU A 37 15.54 -6.31 -20.51
C GLU A 37 15.70 -7.27 -19.33
N LYS A 38 16.29 -6.79 -18.23
CA LYS A 38 16.42 -7.57 -16.99
C LYS A 38 15.06 -7.86 -16.36
N ILE A 39 14.18 -6.87 -16.26
CA ILE A 39 12.80 -7.03 -15.74
C ILE A 39 12.04 -8.07 -16.55
N LEU A 40 12.14 -8.03 -17.88
CA LEU A 40 11.48 -9.02 -18.75
C LEU A 40 11.98 -10.44 -18.50
N LYS A 41 13.28 -10.62 -18.27
CA LYS A 41 13.90 -11.94 -17.97
C LYS A 41 13.58 -12.44 -16.55
N GLU A 42 13.31 -11.54 -15.62
CA GLU A 42 13.08 -11.86 -14.21
C GLU A 42 11.59 -11.91 -13.81
N LYS A 43 10.68 -11.96 -14.80
CA LYS A 43 9.24 -12.13 -14.57
C LYS A 43 8.86 -13.46 -13.90
N ASP A 44 9.74 -14.46 -13.91
CA ASP A 44 9.53 -15.73 -13.20
C ASP A 44 10.25 -15.80 -11.84
N THR A 45 10.99 -14.74 -11.47
CA THR A 45 11.74 -14.66 -10.22
C THR A 45 11.38 -13.39 -9.46
N HIS A 46 12.23 -12.36 -9.49
CA HIS A 46 12.07 -11.14 -8.69
C HIS A 46 10.84 -10.30 -9.09
N PHE A 47 10.48 -10.31 -10.38
CA PHE A 47 9.32 -9.58 -10.91
C PHE A 47 8.09 -10.47 -11.09
N TYR A 48 7.99 -11.57 -10.33
CA TYR A 48 6.84 -12.49 -10.41
C TYR A 48 5.49 -11.79 -10.17
N PHE A 49 5.45 -10.75 -9.35
CA PHE A 49 4.24 -9.95 -9.12
C PHE A 49 3.62 -9.42 -10.44
N THR A 50 4.43 -9.22 -11.49
CA THR A 50 3.94 -8.77 -12.80
C THR A 50 3.05 -9.79 -13.52
N LYS A 51 3.06 -11.06 -13.09
CA LYS A 51 2.21 -12.13 -13.63
C LYS A 51 0.88 -12.28 -12.89
N LEU A 52 0.75 -11.73 -11.69
CA LEU A 52 -0.48 -11.79 -10.89
C LEU A 52 -1.72 -11.25 -11.61
N PRO A 53 -1.65 -10.22 -12.47
CA PRO A 53 -2.82 -9.74 -13.21
C PRO A 53 -3.45 -10.77 -14.16
N TYR A 54 -2.79 -11.89 -14.41
CA TYR A 54 -3.21 -12.93 -15.36
C TYR A 54 -3.75 -14.19 -14.68
N GLN A 55 -3.86 -14.21 -13.35
CA GLN A 55 -4.34 -15.38 -12.60
C GLN A 55 -5.85 -15.61 -12.78
N ASP A 56 -6.28 -16.85 -12.57
CA ASP A 56 -7.71 -17.18 -12.46
C ASP A 56 -8.25 -16.80 -11.07
N THR A 57 -9.45 -16.23 -11.05
CA THR A 57 -10.12 -15.74 -9.83
C THR A 57 -11.30 -16.61 -9.42
N GLN A 58 -11.63 -17.66 -10.19
CA GLN A 58 -12.85 -18.42 -10.00
C GLN A 58 -12.95 -19.08 -8.61
N GLU A 59 -11.85 -19.63 -8.10
CA GLU A 59 -11.80 -20.21 -6.76
C GLU A 59 -12.05 -19.14 -5.68
N ILE A 60 -11.39 -17.98 -5.79
CA ILE A 60 -11.55 -16.85 -4.86
C ILE A 60 -13.00 -16.34 -4.88
N LYS A 61 -13.60 -16.15 -6.06
CA LYS A 61 -15.00 -15.70 -6.20
C LYS A 61 -15.98 -16.69 -5.61
N THR A 62 -15.75 -17.99 -5.80
CA THR A 62 -16.59 -19.05 -5.25
C THR A 62 -16.53 -19.05 -3.72
N LEU A 63 -15.33 -19.00 -3.16
CA LEU A 63 -15.12 -18.91 -1.71
C LEU A 63 -15.71 -17.61 -1.13
N ALA A 64 -15.52 -16.48 -1.80
CA ALA A 64 -16.09 -15.21 -1.36
C ALA A 64 -17.62 -15.25 -1.32
N LYS A 65 -18.26 -15.90 -2.30
CA LYS A 65 -19.70 -16.11 -2.30
C LYS A 65 -20.16 -16.98 -1.12
N GLU A 66 -19.49 -18.12 -0.90
CA GLU A 66 -19.74 -19.00 0.24
C GLU A 66 -19.65 -18.22 1.56
N ILE A 67 -18.64 -17.35 1.71
CA ILE A 67 -18.45 -16.54 2.90
C ILE A 67 -19.61 -15.55 3.11
N ARG A 68 -20.01 -14.81 2.06
CA ARG A 68 -21.11 -13.84 2.15
C ARG A 68 -22.45 -14.48 2.54
N GLU A 69 -22.66 -15.74 2.16
CA GLU A 69 -23.89 -16.46 2.44
C GLU A 69 -23.94 -17.01 3.88
N ASN A 70 -22.79 -17.19 4.53
CA ASN A 70 -22.69 -17.92 5.80
C ASN A 70 -22.15 -17.09 6.99
N PHE A 71 -21.55 -15.93 6.76
CA PHE A 71 -20.90 -15.13 7.81
C PHE A 71 -21.33 -13.66 7.80
N ASP A 72 -21.52 -13.10 8.99
CA ASP A 72 -21.81 -11.67 9.18
C ASP A 72 -20.50 -10.85 9.23
N TYR A 73 -19.37 -11.49 9.55
CA TYR A 73 -18.08 -10.83 9.75
C TYR A 73 -16.96 -11.59 9.04
N PHE A 74 -16.07 -10.83 8.39
CA PHE A 74 -14.82 -11.32 7.82
C PHE A 74 -13.66 -10.58 8.49
N VAL A 75 -12.79 -11.30 9.18
CA VAL A 75 -11.65 -10.70 9.91
C VAL A 75 -10.34 -11.14 9.28
N VAL A 76 -9.54 -10.18 8.83
CA VAL A 76 -8.17 -10.43 8.39
C VAL A 76 -7.25 -10.39 9.61
N ILE A 77 -6.47 -11.44 9.82
CA ILE A 77 -5.39 -11.48 10.81
C ILE A 77 -4.07 -11.51 10.04
N GLY A 78 -3.38 -10.38 9.97
CA GLY A 78 -2.19 -10.19 9.14
C GLY A 78 -1.61 -8.81 9.37
N ILE A 79 -0.33 -8.59 9.07
CA ILE A 79 0.36 -7.31 9.29
C ILE A 79 1.19 -6.91 8.08
N GLY A 80 1.39 -5.61 7.88
CA GLY A 80 2.19 -5.07 6.77
C GLY A 80 1.61 -5.46 5.42
N GLY A 81 2.38 -6.19 4.61
CA GLY A 81 1.95 -6.62 3.27
C GLY A 81 0.73 -7.56 3.29
N SER A 82 0.46 -8.21 4.42
CA SER A 82 -0.70 -9.06 4.65
C SER A 82 -1.96 -8.32 5.13
N ALA A 83 -1.92 -6.98 5.22
CA ALA A 83 -3.02 -6.18 5.75
C ALA A 83 -3.23 -4.83 5.04
N LEU A 84 -2.15 -4.09 4.77
CA LEU A 84 -2.25 -2.75 4.15
C LEU A 84 -2.92 -2.80 2.77
N GLY A 85 -2.67 -3.85 1.99
CA GLY A 85 -3.33 -4.06 0.71
C GLY A 85 -4.84 -4.30 0.84
N ASN A 86 -5.26 -5.07 1.86
CA ASN A 86 -6.66 -5.34 2.17
C ASN A 86 -7.39 -4.05 2.56
N GLN A 87 -6.80 -3.29 3.49
CA GLN A 87 -7.34 -2.00 3.94
C GLN A 87 -7.44 -1.00 2.78
N MET A 88 -6.36 -0.89 2.00
CA MET A 88 -6.29 0.00 0.84
C MET A 88 -7.39 -0.30 -0.17
N ILE A 89 -7.58 -1.56 -0.58
CA ILE A 89 -8.62 -1.90 -1.56
C ILE A 89 -10.00 -1.58 -1.00
N GLN A 90 -10.26 -1.94 0.26
CA GLN A 90 -11.54 -1.73 0.89
C GLN A 90 -11.90 -0.24 0.98
N GLU A 91 -11.02 0.58 1.55
CA GLU A 91 -11.29 2.00 1.74
C GLU A 91 -11.33 2.75 0.40
N ALA A 92 -10.46 2.36 -0.55
CA ALA A 92 -10.45 2.96 -1.87
C ALA A 92 -11.73 2.66 -2.65
N ILE A 93 -12.35 1.48 -2.56
CA ILE A 93 -13.51 1.10 -3.40
C ILE A 93 -14.87 1.14 -2.68
N ASN A 94 -14.92 0.78 -1.40
CA ASN A 94 -16.17 0.77 -0.63
C ASN A 94 -16.27 1.97 0.34
N GLY A 95 -15.14 2.61 0.69
CA GLY A 95 -15.09 3.76 1.58
C GLY A 95 -15.04 3.40 3.08
N PHE A 96 -14.74 4.38 3.91
CA PHE A 96 -14.45 4.19 5.34
C PHE A 96 -15.62 3.66 6.17
N ASN A 97 -16.86 3.95 5.75
CA ASN A 97 -18.07 3.61 6.51
C ASN A 97 -18.76 2.33 6.02
N TYR A 98 -18.09 1.50 5.21
CA TYR A 98 -18.68 0.27 4.66
C TYR A 98 -19.34 -0.61 5.74
N ASN A 99 -18.68 -0.81 6.89
CA ASN A 99 -19.17 -1.65 7.99
C ASN A 99 -20.48 -1.15 8.65
N ASN A 100 -20.91 0.08 8.35
CA ASN A 100 -22.18 0.62 8.85
C ASN A 100 -23.38 0.22 7.97
N PHE A 101 -23.13 -0.21 6.73
CA PHE A 101 -24.18 -0.39 5.72
C PHE A 101 -24.20 -1.78 5.10
N GLU A 102 -23.04 -2.42 4.96
CA GLU A 102 -22.87 -3.64 4.17
C GLU A 102 -22.36 -4.81 5.01
N PHE A 103 -22.60 -6.03 4.51
CA PHE A 103 -22.16 -7.29 5.10
C PHE A 103 -21.48 -8.18 4.04
N PRO A 104 -20.54 -9.06 4.42
CA PRO A 104 -19.94 -9.17 5.75
C PRO A 104 -19.15 -7.93 6.12
N LYS A 105 -19.13 -7.56 7.41
CA LYS A 105 -18.29 -6.48 7.90
C LYS A 105 -16.83 -6.92 7.89
N LEU A 106 -15.94 -6.04 7.44
CA LEU A 106 -14.51 -6.30 7.36
C LEU A 106 -13.78 -5.65 8.54
N TYR A 107 -13.05 -6.44 9.31
CA TYR A 107 -12.10 -5.93 10.31
C TYR A 107 -10.70 -6.49 10.06
N ILE A 108 -9.68 -5.76 10.52
CA ILE A 108 -8.27 -6.11 10.31
C ILE A 108 -7.54 -6.07 11.67
N LEU A 109 -7.00 -7.21 12.06
CA LEU A 109 -6.14 -7.42 13.23
C LEU A 109 -4.67 -7.48 12.78
N ASP A 110 -4.06 -6.30 12.67
CA ASP A 110 -2.69 -6.06 12.19
C ASP A 110 -1.73 -5.52 13.25
N ASN A 111 -2.13 -5.59 14.52
CA ASN A 111 -1.30 -5.19 15.65
C ASN A 111 -1.56 -6.13 16.83
N VAL A 112 -0.63 -6.17 17.78
CA VAL A 112 -0.75 -6.87 19.08
C VAL A 112 -1.17 -5.92 20.20
N ASP A 113 -1.67 -4.73 19.84
CA ASP A 113 -2.27 -3.80 20.77
C ASP A 113 -3.59 -4.41 21.31
N PRO A 114 -3.66 -4.72 22.62
CA PRO A 114 -4.82 -5.36 23.22
C PRO A 114 -6.10 -4.52 23.08
N GLU A 115 -5.99 -3.19 23.00
CA GLU A 115 -7.15 -2.31 22.86
C GLU A 115 -7.79 -2.47 21.49
N LYS A 116 -6.98 -2.46 20.41
CA LYS A 116 -7.51 -2.71 19.06
C LYS A 116 -8.13 -4.11 18.95
N PHE A 117 -7.45 -5.10 19.50
CA PHE A 117 -7.93 -6.48 19.49
C PHE A 117 -9.26 -6.62 20.25
N GLY A 118 -9.32 -6.12 21.49
CA GLY A 118 -10.52 -6.15 22.34
C GLY A 118 -11.71 -5.41 21.72
N ASN A 119 -11.49 -4.19 21.22
CA ASN A 119 -12.53 -3.39 20.56
C ASN A 119 -13.15 -4.12 19.35
N ILE A 120 -12.36 -4.87 18.57
CA ILE A 120 -12.90 -5.67 17.47
C ILE A 120 -13.70 -6.87 18.01
N LEU A 121 -13.22 -7.54 19.06
CA LEU A 121 -13.96 -8.65 19.68
C LEU A 121 -15.31 -8.21 20.27
N ASP A 122 -15.39 -7.01 20.83
CA ASP A 122 -16.64 -6.45 21.34
C ASP A 122 -17.67 -6.15 20.24
N LEU A 123 -17.21 -5.96 18.99
CA LEU A 123 -18.05 -5.62 17.84
C LEU A 123 -18.54 -6.84 17.04
N ILE A 124 -17.90 -8.00 17.17
CA ILE A 124 -18.18 -9.18 16.34
C ILE A 124 -18.85 -10.30 17.14
N ASP A 125 -19.68 -11.10 16.47
CA ASP A 125 -20.06 -12.43 16.98
C ASP A 125 -19.10 -13.46 16.37
N ILE A 126 -18.21 -14.01 17.20
CA ILE A 126 -17.22 -15.02 16.78
C ILE A 126 -17.90 -16.22 16.11
N ARG A 127 -19.12 -16.60 16.54
CA ARG A 127 -19.87 -17.72 15.94
C ARG A 127 -20.39 -17.44 14.54
N LYS A 128 -20.36 -16.17 14.12
CA LYS A 128 -20.75 -15.72 12.77
C LYS A 128 -19.59 -15.05 12.04
N THR A 129 -18.36 -15.28 12.51
CA THR A 129 -17.15 -14.69 11.93
C THR A 129 -16.33 -15.76 11.24
N ILE A 130 -15.78 -15.44 10.07
CA ILE A 130 -14.67 -16.19 9.47
C ILE A 130 -13.39 -15.36 9.55
N PHE A 131 -12.29 -16.01 9.94
CA PHE A 131 -10.99 -15.39 10.12
C PHE A 131 -10.03 -15.86 9.02
N ASN A 132 -9.53 -14.92 8.22
CA ASN A 132 -8.47 -15.18 7.25
C ASN A 132 -7.12 -14.82 7.88
N VAL A 133 -6.34 -15.84 8.24
CA VAL A 133 -5.01 -15.70 8.83
C VAL A 133 -3.96 -15.67 7.72
N ILE A 134 -3.28 -14.53 7.58
CA ILE A 134 -2.41 -14.25 6.44
C ILE A 134 -0.97 -14.04 6.90
N THR A 135 -0.11 -15.02 6.62
CA THR A 135 1.34 -14.86 6.77
C THR A 135 2.06 -15.81 5.81
N LYS A 136 3.03 -15.27 5.05
CA LYS A 136 3.83 -16.09 4.12
C LYS A 136 4.78 -17.02 4.86
N SER A 137 5.45 -16.54 5.92
CA SER A 137 6.43 -17.37 6.66
C SER A 137 5.76 -18.36 7.62
N GLY A 138 4.50 -18.11 8.00
CA GLY A 138 3.80 -18.89 9.02
C GLY A 138 4.31 -18.65 10.44
N SER A 139 5.13 -17.60 10.66
CA SER A 139 5.85 -17.37 11.92
C SER A 139 5.85 -15.91 12.39
N THR A 140 5.08 -15.04 11.73
CA THR A 140 4.92 -13.63 12.13
C THR A 140 4.29 -13.55 13.51
N VAL A 141 5.01 -12.97 14.49
CA VAL A 141 4.62 -13.01 15.92
C VAL A 141 3.24 -12.42 16.13
N GLU A 142 2.97 -11.27 15.53
CA GLU A 142 1.73 -10.53 15.70
C GLU A 142 0.53 -11.33 15.18
N THR A 143 0.67 -11.88 13.97
CA THR A 143 -0.34 -12.74 13.36
C THR A 143 -0.56 -14.00 14.17
N MET A 144 0.51 -14.65 14.67
CA MET A 144 0.40 -15.88 15.45
C MET A 144 -0.17 -15.64 16.85
N ALA A 145 0.14 -14.52 17.48
CA ALA A 145 -0.41 -14.15 18.79
C ALA A 145 -1.92 -13.93 18.69
N ASN A 146 -2.37 -13.10 17.74
CA ASN A 146 -3.80 -12.86 17.50
C ASN A 146 -4.52 -14.17 17.10
N PHE A 147 -3.91 -14.96 16.21
CA PHE A 147 -4.45 -16.26 15.81
C PHE A 147 -4.57 -17.24 16.98
N ALA A 148 -3.59 -17.33 17.88
CA ALA A 148 -3.62 -18.27 19.00
C ALA A 148 -4.80 -18.01 19.96
N ILE A 149 -5.12 -16.74 20.21
CA ILE A 149 -6.29 -16.34 21.00
C ILE A 149 -7.57 -16.75 20.27
N ILE A 150 -7.73 -16.32 19.01
CA ILE A 150 -8.92 -16.64 18.20
C ILE A 150 -9.12 -18.15 18.04
N TYR A 151 -8.05 -18.91 17.80
CA TYR A 151 -8.07 -20.36 17.66
C TYR A 151 -8.59 -21.04 18.93
N THR A 152 -8.07 -20.64 20.09
CA THR A 152 -8.49 -21.20 21.39
C THR A 152 -9.95 -20.86 21.66
N THR A 153 -10.35 -19.60 21.47
CA THR A 153 -11.74 -19.16 21.64
C THR A 153 -12.70 -19.88 20.71
N LEU A 154 -12.34 -20.08 19.43
CA LEU A 154 -13.15 -20.83 18.48
C LEU A 154 -13.31 -22.30 18.90
N LYS A 155 -12.25 -22.94 19.42
CA LYS A 155 -12.35 -24.33 19.90
C LYS A 155 -13.21 -24.48 21.13
N GLU A 156 -13.20 -23.49 22.02
CA GLU A 156 -14.07 -23.47 23.20
C GLU A 156 -15.54 -23.26 22.80
N LEU A 157 -15.81 -22.35 21.87
CA LEU A 157 -17.17 -21.99 21.47
C LEU A 157 -17.79 -22.97 20.47
N LEU A 158 -16.99 -23.56 19.58
CA LEU A 158 -17.41 -24.34 18.43
C LEU A 158 -16.50 -25.57 18.21
N PRO A 159 -16.35 -26.48 19.19
CA PRO A 159 -15.35 -27.54 19.17
C PRO A 159 -15.40 -28.46 17.93
N GLU A 160 -16.59 -28.69 17.39
CA GLU A 160 -16.80 -29.57 16.23
C GLU A 160 -16.62 -28.85 14.88
N THR A 161 -16.78 -27.52 14.84
CA THR A 161 -16.87 -26.75 13.59
C THR A 161 -15.89 -25.59 13.50
N TYR A 162 -15.02 -25.39 14.50
CA TYR A 162 -14.08 -24.27 14.58
C TYR A 162 -13.27 -24.07 13.29
N LYS A 163 -12.88 -25.16 12.63
CA LYS A 163 -12.10 -25.15 11.39
C LYS A 163 -12.82 -24.48 10.22
N ASN A 164 -14.17 -24.46 10.23
CA ASN A 164 -14.99 -23.80 9.21
C ASN A 164 -14.97 -22.27 9.37
N HIS A 165 -14.47 -21.76 10.49
CA HIS A 165 -14.30 -20.33 10.77
C HIS A 165 -12.88 -19.83 10.46
N LEU A 166 -12.03 -20.67 9.84
CA LEU A 166 -10.63 -20.35 9.57
C LEU A 166 -10.30 -20.54 8.09
N ILE A 167 -9.54 -19.59 7.55
CA ILE A 167 -8.85 -19.69 6.26
C ILE A 167 -7.40 -19.31 6.50
N PHE A 168 -6.46 -20.05 5.92
CA PHE A 168 -5.04 -19.72 5.98
C PHE A 168 -4.51 -19.29 4.61
N THR A 169 -4.07 -18.04 4.49
CA THR A 169 -3.40 -17.54 3.28
C THR A 169 -1.89 -17.50 3.52
N THR A 170 -1.14 -18.44 2.94
CA THR A 170 0.26 -18.73 3.28
C THR A 170 1.04 -19.29 2.08
N ASP A 171 2.35 -19.48 2.21
CA ASP A 171 3.16 -20.21 1.23
C ASP A 171 2.53 -21.59 0.88
N PRO A 172 2.57 -22.02 -0.40
CA PRO A 172 1.94 -23.27 -0.85
C PRO A 172 2.50 -24.53 -0.21
N GLU A 173 3.77 -24.52 0.23
CA GLU A 173 4.46 -25.72 0.71
C GLU A 173 5.06 -25.55 2.12
N LYS A 174 5.48 -24.33 2.46
CA LYS A 174 6.28 -24.05 3.65
C LYS A 174 5.46 -23.40 4.76
N GLY A 175 6.05 -23.39 5.96
CA GLY A 175 5.51 -22.70 7.12
C GLY A 175 4.53 -23.54 7.94
N PHE A 176 4.27 -23.06 9.15
CA PHE A 176 3.39 -23.70 10.12
C PHE A 176 1.94 -23.77 9.62
N LEU A 177 1.40 -22.65 9.12
CA LEU A 177 0.00 -22.58 8.68
C LEU A 177 -0.33 -23.58 7.57
N ARG A 178 0.57 -23.80 6.60
CA ARG A 178 0.35 -24.77 5.52
C ARG A 178 0.20 -26.18 6.08
N LYS A 179 1.16 -26.61 6.91
CA LYS A 179 1.17 -27.94 7.54
C LYS A 179 -0.04 -28.14 8.46
N PHE A 180 -0.34 -27.12 9.27
CA PHE A 180 -1.45 -27.16 10.21
C PHE A 180 -2.80 -27.21 9.49
N GLY A 181 -2.96 -26.41 8.42
CA GLY A 181 -4.18 -26.41 7.62
C GLY A 181 -4.44 -27.76 6.94
N GLN A 182 -3.40 -28.39 6.39
CA GLN A 182 -3.50 -29.73 5.80
C GLN A 182 -3.87 -30.80 6.85
N LEU A 183 -3.28 -30.73 8.05
CA LEU A 183 -3.52 -31.69 9.13
C LEU A 183 -4.96 -31.60 9.66
N GLU A 184 -5.46 -30.38 9.91
CA GLU A 184 -6.78 -30.15 10.50
C GLU A 184 -7.92 -30.07 9.46
N GLY A 185 -7.59 -30.03 8.17
CA GLY A 185 -8.54 -29.81 7.10
C GLY A 185 -9.10 -28.38 7.07
N ILE A 186 -8.29 -27.38 7.45
CA ILE A 186 -8.62 -25.96 7.33
C ILE A 186 -8.31 -25.51 5.90
N LYS A 187 -9.19 -24.70 5.31
CA LYS A 187 -9.03 -24.21 3.93
C LYS A 187 -7.79 -23.31 3.83
N THR A 188 -6.98 -23.54 2.80
CA THR A 188 -5.73 -22.80 2.57
C THR A 188 -5.72 -22.13 1.20
N LEU A 189 -5.22 -20.90 1.13
CA LEU A 189 -4.94 -20.18 -0.11
C LEU A 189 -3.45 -19.87 -0.23
N ASP A 190 -2.99 -19.70 -1.47
CA ASP A 190 -1.57 -19.61 -1.76
C ASP A 190 -1.08 -18.17 -1.88
N ILE A 191 0.08 -17.92 -1.28
CA ILE A 191 0.95 -16.78 -1.58
C ILE A 191 2.12 -17.31 -2.42
N PRO A 192 2.26 -16.94 -3.69
CA PRO A 192 3.33 -17.46 -4.54
C PRO A 192 4.73 -17.28 -3.89
N PRO A 193 5.61 -18.31 -3.90
CA PRO A 193 6.91 -18.24 -3.22
C PRO A 193 7.80 -17.10 -3.70
N ALA A 194 7.66 -16.68 -4.97
CA ALA A 194 8.42 -15.58 -5.57
C ALA A 194 7.87 -14.17 -5.23
N VAL A 195 6.71 -14.06 -4.57
CA VAL A 195 6.07 -12.77 -4.27
C VAL A 195 6.34 -12.35 -2.83
N GLY A 196 7.03 -11.23 -2.63
CA GLY A 196 7.22 -10.62 -1.32
C GLY A 196 5.93 -10.03 -0.75
N GLY A 197 5.81 -9.92 0.57
CA GLY A 197 4.57 -9.48 1.23
C GLY A 197 4.04 -8.14 0.72
N ARG A 198 4.89 -7.11 0.59
CA ARG A 198 4.49 -5.78 0.10
C ARG A 198 4.10 -5.71 -1.39
N PHE A 199 4.33 -6.80 -2.14
CA PHE A 199 3.95 -6.98 -3.55
C PHE A 199 2.83 -8.04 -3.71
N SER A 200 2.18 -8.43 -2.60
CA SER A 200 1.22 -9.55 -2.59
C SER A 200 -0.24 -9.13 -2.69
N VAL A 201 -0.54 -7.83 -2.78
CA VAL A 201 -1.92 -7.31 -2.73
C VAL A 201 -2.81 -7.90 -3.83
N LEU A 202 -2.26 -8.15 -5.02
CA LEU A 202 -2.98 -8.79 -6.12
C LEU A 202 -2.98 -10.33 -6.07
N THR A 203 -2.55 -10.95 -4.97
CA THR A 203 -2.73 -12.39 -4.72
C THR A 203 -3.98 -12.64 -3.89
N SER A 204 -4.23 -13.90 -3.49
CA SER A 204 -5.24 -14.26 -2.49
C SER A 204 -5.21 -13.40 -1.21
N VAL A 205 -4.06 -12.79 -0.87
CA VAL A 205 -3.92 -11.85 0.25
C VAL A 205 -4.96 -10.74 0.18
N GLY A 206 -4.96 -9.92 -0.88
CA GLY A 206 -5.91 -8.82 -1.02
C GLY A 206 -7.22 -9.24 -1.69
N LEU A 207 -7.12 -10.11 -2.71
CA LEU A 207 -8.25 -10.48 -3.57
C LEU A 207 -9.39 -11.17 -2.81
N LEU A 208 -9.09 -12.02 -1.81
CA LEU A 208 -10.16 -12.68 -1.06
C LEU A 208 -11.00 -11.66 -0.29
N SER A 209 -10.38 -10.79 0.51
CA SER A 209 -11.12 -9.79 1.29
C SER A 209 -11.91 -8.83 0.40
N ALA A 210 -11.33 -8.44 -0.75
CA ALA A 210 -12.00 -7.58 -1.73
C ALA A 210 -13.24 -8.26 -2.30
N ALA A 211 -13.10 -9.51 -2.78
CA ALA A 211 -14.21 -10.27 -3.32
C ALA A 211 -15.29 -10.52 -2.27
N VAL A 212 -14.93 -10.82 -1.02
CA VAL A 212 -15.89 -10.99 0.10
C VAL A 212 -16.71 -9.73 0.29
N CYS A 213 -16.09 -8.55 0.22
CA CYS A 213 -16.76 -7.25 0.37
C CYS A 213 -17.43 -6.73 -0.92
N GLY A 214 -17.68 -7.61 -1.90
CA GLY A 214 -18.40 -7.27 -3.14
C GLY A 214 -17.60 -6.48 -4.17
N ILE A 215 -16.29 -6.32 -4.00
CA ILE A 215 -15.43 -5.62 -4.96
C ILE A 215 -15.16 -6.53 -6.16
N ASP A 216 -15.29 -5.96 -7.37
CA ASP A 216 -14.97 -6.65 -8.62
C ASP A 216 -13.45 -6.84 -8.78
N ILE A 217 -12.98 -8.02 -8.38
CA ILE A 217 -11.56 -8.39 -8.48
C ILE A 217 -11.11 -8.68 -9.91
N ASP A 218 -12.02 -9.02 -10.84
CA ASP A 218 -11.67 -9.22 -12.24
C ASP A 218 -11.36 -7.88 -12.90
N ALA A 219 -12.17 -6.87 -12.62
CA ALA A 219 -11.91 -5.49 -13.04
C ALA A 219 -10.58 -4.97 -12.45
N LEU A 220 -10.31 -5.25 -11.16
CA LEU A 220 -9.04 -4.91 -10.50
C LEU A 220 -7.84 -5.51 -11.25
N LEU A 221 -7.87 -6.81 -11.55
CA LEU A 221 -6.78 -7.49 -12.25
C LEU A 221 -6.68 -7.06 -13.72
N GLU A 222 -7.78 -6.81 -14.42
CA GLU A 222 -7.73 -6.34 -15.81
C GLU A 222 -7.14 -4.92 -15.90
N GLY A 223 -7.35 -4.10 -14.87
CA GLY A 223 -6.64 -2.83 -14.69
C GLY A 223 -5.13 -3.03 -14.58
N ALA A 224 -4.69 -3.86 -13.64
CA ALA A 224 -3.28 -4.17 -13.46
C ALA A 224 -2.64 -4.77 -14.74
N LYS A 225 -3.39 -5.62 -15.46
CA LYS A 225 -2.99 -6.23 -16.73
C LYS A 225 -2.85 -5.21 -17.86
N LYS A 226 -3.72 -4.20 -17.89
CA LYS A 226 -3.56 -3.07 -18.82
C LYS A 226 -2.25 -2.32 -18.55
N ALA A 227 -1.93 -2.08 -17.27
CA ALA A 227 -0.68 -1.43 -16.90
C ALA A 227 0.56 -2.28 -17.29
N ASP A 228 0.55 -3.60 -17.06
CA ASP A 228 1.60 -4.51 -17.54
C ASP A 228 1.81 -4.39 -19.05
N LYS A 229 0.72 -4.46 -19.83
CA LYS A 229 0.78 -4.34 -21.30
C LYS A 229 1.31 -3.01 -21.80
N ILE A 230 1.20 -1.93 -21.02
CA ILE A 230 1.79 -0.63 -21.36
C ILE A 230 3.28 -0.65 -21.01
N CYS A 231 3.61 -1.02 -19.77
CA CYS A 231 4.97 -0.90 -19.23
C CYS A 231 5.95 -1.96 -19.79
N SER A 232 5.46 -3.08 -20.29
CA SER A 232 6.31 -4.13 -20.89
C SER A 232 6.67 -3.89 -22.36
N LYS A 233 6.04 -2.91 -23.04
CA LYS A 233 6.22 -2.71 -24.49
C LYS A 233 7.42 -1.84 -24.86
N THR A 234 7.86 -0.99 -23.95
CA THR A 234 8.82 0.07 -24.28
C THR A 234 9.75 0.33 -23.11
N SER A 235 11.03 0.46 -23.42
CA SER A 235 12.04 1.00 -22.50
C SER A 235 12.17 2.51 -22.59
N ILE A 236 11.40 3.19 -23.45
CA ILE A 236 11.38 4.65 -23.55
C ILE A 236 10.67 5.20 -22.31
N VAL A 237 11.42 5.93 -21.47
CA VAL A 237 10.96 6.42 -20.16
C VAL A 237 9.63 7.17 -20.27
N ILE A 238 9.53 8.13 -21.21
CA ILE A 238 8.35 8.99 -21.33
C ILE A 238 7.10 8.27 -21.84
N GLU A 239 7.23 7.05 -22.37
CA GLU A 239 6.13 6.20 -22.83
C GLU A 239 5.71 5.16 -21.78
N ASN A 240 6.48 5.03 -20.69
CA ASN A 240 6.32 4.01 -19.67
C ASN A 240 6.05 4.67 -18.30
N PRO A 241 4.80 4.64 -17.78
CA PRO A 241 4.44 5.40 -16.58
C PRO A 241 5.23 4.96 -15.34
N ALA A 242 5.54 3.67 -15.21
CA ALA A 242 6.31 3.16 -14.08
C ALA A 242 7.77 3.66 -14.13
N TYR A 243 8.38 3.67 -15.32
CA TYR A 243 9.76 4.14 -15.49
C TYR A 243 9.87 5.65 -15.36
N LEU A 244 8.88 6.39 -15.87
CA LEU A 244 8.80 7.84 -15.71
C LEU A 244 8.75 8.22 -14.22
N ILE A 245 7.85 7.59 -13.44
CA ILE A 245 7.76 7.83 -11.99
C ILE A 245 9.07 7.46 -11.31
N GLY A 246 9.58 6.25 -11.55
CA GLY A 246 10.79 5.78 -10.87
C GLY A 246 12.02 6.63 -11.17
N LEU A 247 12.22 7.01 -12.43
CA LEU A 247 13.37 7.83 -12.84
C LEU A 247 13.27 9.27 -12.35
N ILE A 248 12.07 9.88 -12.36
CA ILE A 248 11.86 11.20 -11.76
C ILE A 248 12.24 11.19 -10.27
N HIS A 249 11.76 10.20 -9.52
CA HIS A 249 12.05 10.10 -8.09
C HIS A 249 13.53 9.82 -7.81
N TYR A 250 14.16 8.95 -8.62
CA TYR A 250 15.58 8.65 -8.53
C TYR A 250 16.44 9.91 -8.77
N ILE A 251 16.20 10.65 -9.87
CA ILE A 251 16.93 11.89 -10.15
C ILE A 251 16.67 12.94 -9.07
N ALA A 252 15.41 13.07 -8.62
CA ALA A 252 15.06 14.01 -7.57
C ALA A 252 15.83 13.73 -6.27
N ALA A 253 15.94 12.46 -5.86
CA ALA A 253 16.71 12.06 -4.69
C ALA A 253 18.22 12.28 -4.89
N GLU A 254 18.80 11.64 -5.90
CA GLU A 254 20.26 11.53 -6.05
C GLU A 254 20.93 12.79 -6.58
N LYS A 255 20.24 13.54 -7.45
CA LYS A 255 20.81 14.75 -8.09
C LYS A 255 20.25 16.05 -7.52
N LYS A 256 19.02 16.06 -7.01
CA LYS A 256 18.33 17.27 -6.53
C LYS A 256 18.11 17.33 -5.02
N GLY A 257 18.62 16.34 -4.27
CA GLY A 257 18.57 16.33 -2.80
C GLY A 257 17.17 16.19 -2.23
N LYS A 258 16.22 15.62 -2.98
CA LYS A 258 14.84 15.39 -2.53
C LYS A 258 14.75 14.06 -1.80
N SER A 259 15.17 14.02 -0.54
CA SER A 259 15.18 12.81 0.30
C SER A 259 13.79 12.35 0.76
N ILE A 260 12.73 13.14 0.54
CA ILE A 260 11.36 12.84 0.96
C ILE A 260 10.42 12.77 -0.24
N SER A 261 9.65 11.69 -0.33
CA SER A 261 8.57 11.49 -1.30
C SER A 261 7.23 11.72 -0.62
N VAL A 262 6.56 12.81 -0.93
CA VAL A 262 5.20 13.05 -0.43
C VAL A 262 4.21 12.53 -1.47
N MET A 263 3.29 11.68 -1.07
CA MET A 263 2.11 11.35 -1.88
C MET A 263 0.88 12.02 -1.26
N MET A 264 0.20 12.85 -2.05
CA MET A 264 -0.91 13.69 -1.60
C MET A 264 -2.14 13.55 -2.51
N PRO A 265 -2.97 12.51 -2.34
CA PRO A 265 -4.23 12.39 -3.06
C PRO A 265 -5.19 13.53 -2.73
N TYR A 266 -5.88 14.06 -3.74
CA TYR A 266 -7.06 14.93 -3.61
C TYR A 266 -8.33 14.09 -3.80
N PHE A 267 -8.38 13.02 -3.01
CA PHE A 267 -9.51 12.11 -2.91
C PHE A 267 -9.35 11.30 -1.63
N GLU A 268 -10.15 11.59 -0.61
CA GLU A 268 -9.90 11.11 0.76
C GLU A 268 -9.81 9.58 0.85
N ARG A 269 -10.64 8.85 0.09
CA ARG A 269 -10.64 7.38 0.03
C ARG A 269 -9.32 6.75 -0.44
N LEU A 270 -8.40 7.54 -1.02
CA LEU A 270 -7.05 7.10 -1.36
C LEU A 270 -6.05 7.25 -0.21
N SER A 271 -6.48 7.62 1.01
CA SER A 271 -5.59 7.75 2.17
C SER A 271 -4.80 6.46 2.46
N SER A 272 -5.48 5.31 2.50
CA SER A 272 -4.83 4.01 2.71
C SER A 272 -4.02 3.52 1.50
N PHE A 273 -4.25 4.05 0.30
CA PHE A 273 -3.33 3.83 -0.83
C PHE A 273 -1.94 4.41 -0.52
N VAL A 274 -1.89 5.54 0.18
CA VAL A 274 -0.63 6.14 0.59
C VAL A 274 0.09 5.32 1.66
N ASP A 275 -0.64 4.71 2.61
CA ASP A 275 -0.02 3.82 3.60
C ASP A 275 0.54 2.54 2.98
N TRP A 276 -0.18 1.95 2.01
CA TRP A 276 0.37 0.86 1.19
C TRP A 276 1.62 1.29 0.40
N TYR A 277 1.58 2.46 -0.25
CA TYR A 277 2.73 3.04 -0.95
C TYR A 277 3.92 3.26 -0.01
N ARG A 278 3.69 3.73 1.22
CA ARG A 278 4.75 3.96 2.21
C ARG A 278 5.52 2.69 2.50
N GLN A 279 4.83 1.58 2.73
CA GLN A 279 5.51 0.30 2.93
C GLN A 279 6.26 -0.13 1.66
N LEU A 280 5.59 -0.06 0.51
CA LEU A 280 6.18 -0.46 -0.77
C LEU A 280 7.48 0.30 -1.05
N TRP A 281 7.47 1.62 -0.93
CA TRP A 281 8.60 2.49 -1.25
C TRP A 281 9.72 2.40 -0.19
N ALA A 282 9.37 2.49 1.10
CA ALA A 282 10.37 2.50 2.17
C ALA A 282 11.13 1.18 2.29
N GLU A 283 10.42 0.04 2.41
CA GLU A 283 11.08 -1.26 2.61
C GLU A 283 11.85 -1.72 1.38
N SER A 284 11.40 -1.32 0.18
CA SER A 284 12.08 -1.70 -1.05
C SER A 284 13.35 -0.89 -1.27
N LEU A 285 13.29 0.43 -1.06
CA LEU A 285 14.36 1.35 -1.49
C LEU A 285 15.28 1.83 -0.36
N GLY A 286 14.85 1.74 0.90
CA GLY A 286 15.62 2.15 2.08
C GLY A 286 16.74 1.16 2.43
N LYS A 287 17.79 1.08 1.60
CA LYS A 287 18.87 0.10 1.75
C LYS A 287 20.23 0.68 1.38
N GLN A 288 21.28 0.22 2.06
CA GLN A 288 22.68 0.54 1.75
C GLN A 288 22.98 2.05 1.69
N GLY A 289 22.28 2.86 2.48
CA GLY A 289 22.40 4.32 2.49
C GLY A 289 21.53 5.05 1.45
N TYR A 290 20.88 4.32 0.54
CA TYR A 290 19.87 4.86 -0.37
C TYR A 290 18.48 4.84 0.26
N GLY A 291 17.58 5.62 -0.34
CA GLY A 291 16.17 5.63 -0.02
C GLY A 291 15.58 7.02 -0.10
N GLN A 292 14.26 7.07 -0.16
CA GLN A 292 13.49 8.30 -0.09
C GLN A 292 12.36 8.08 0.91
N THR A 293 12.28 8.88 1.97
CA THR A 293 11.29 8.70 3.03
C THR A 293 9.89 8.97 2.47
N PRO A 294 8.98 7.98 2.41
CA PRO A 294 7.63 8.21 1.91
C PRO A 294 6.76 8.81 3.02
N VAL A 295 6.11 9.93 2.71
CA VAL A 295 5.25 10.70 3.61
C VAL A 295 3.83 10.72 3.07
N LYS A 296 2.86 10.43 3.96
CA LYS A 296 1.44 10.55 3.67
C LYS A 296 0.98 11.99 3.86
N ALA A 297 0.22 12.49 2.90
CA ALA A 297 -0.59 13.70 3.03
C ALA A 297 -1.94 13.51 2.30
N ILE A 298 -2.95 14.31 2.64
CA ILE A 298 -4.28 14.29 2.01
C ILE A 298 -4.72 15.71 1.68
N GLY A 299 -5.14 15.96 0.45
CA GLY A 299 -5.77 17.21 0.04
C GLY A 299 -7.27 17.21 0.38
N THR A 300 -7.84 18.26 0.96
CA THR A 300 -7.22 19.53 1.40
C THR A 300 -6.75 19.53 2.85
N ILE A 301 -7.02 18.48 3.62
CA ILE A 301 -6.76 18.38 5.07
C ILE A 301 -5.33 18.86 5.42
N ASP A 302 -4.31 18.36 4.72
CA ASP A 302 -2.91 18.69 4.99
C ASP A 302 -2.44 20.02 4.39
N GLN A 303 -3.29 20.75 3.68
CA GLN A 303 -3.07 22.18 3.45
C GLN A 303 -3.04 22.96 4.77
N HIS A 304 -3.78 22.49 5.77
CA HIS A 304 -3.88 23.10 7.10
C HIS A 304 -2.90 22.49 8.11
N SER A 305 -1.90 21.73 7.66
CA SER A 305 -0.93 21.07 8.52
C SER A 305 0.47 21.11 7.89
N GLN A 306 0.63 20.54 6.70
CA GLN A 306 1.92 20.25 6.11
C GLN A 306 2.36 21.25 5.03
N ILE A 307 1.42 21.94 4.36
CA ILE A 307 1.78 22.82 3.24
C ILE A 307 2.67 24.00 3.65
N GLN A 308 2.56 24.51 4.88
CA GLN A 308 3.52 25.49 5.41
C GLN A 308 4.96 24.93 5.37
N LEU A 309 5.16 23.73 5.92
CA LEU A 309 6.46 23.05 5.92
C LEU A 309 6.94 22.74 4.51
N PHE A 310 6.05 22.26 3.63
CA PHE A 310 6.42 21.89 2.27
C PHE A 310 6.87 23.12 1.47
N ARG A 311 6.26 24.28 1.71
CA ARG A 311 6.57 25.50 0.99
C ARG A 311 7.76 26.27 1.54
N GLU A 312 7.92 26.37 2.85
CA GLU A 312 8.90 27.28 3.48
C GLU A 312 9.95 26.57 4.32
N GLY A 313 9.79 25.26 4.57
CA GLY A 313 10.81 24.45 5.21
C GLY A 313 11.94 24.02 4.26
N PRO A 314 12.73 23.01 4.69
CA PRO A 314 13.78 22.43 3.87
C PRO A 314 13.28 21.97 2.49
N LYS A 315 14.09 22.22 1.45
CA LYS A 315 13.79 21.89 0.05
C LYS A 315 14.18 20.44 -0.30
N ASP A 316 13.77 19.52 0.55
CA ASP A 316 14.11 18.09 0.53
C ASP A 316 12.95 17.19 0.07
N LYS A 317 11.86 17.78 -0.44
CA LYS A 317 10.63 17.05 -0.83
C LYS A 317 10.36 17.10 -2.33
N ILE A 318 9.86 16.00 -2.87
CA ILE A 318 9.08 15.94 -4.11
C ILE A 318 7.64 15.53 -3.78
N VAL A 319 6.64 16.16 -4.40
CA VAL A 319 5.22 15.92 -4.11
C VAL A 319 4.50 15.30 -5.31
N THR A 320 3.96 14.10 -5.13
CA THR A 320 3.11 13.41 -6.10
C THR A 320 1.65 13.54 -5.70
N PHE A 321 0.89 14.33 -6.46
CA PHE A 321 -0.55 14.41 -6.31
C PHE A 321 -1.25 13.26 -7.02
N ILE A 322 -2.35 12.77 -6.45
CA ILE A 322 -3.29 11.89 -7.15
C ILE A 322 -4.62 12.61 -7.29
N GLN A 323 -5.06 12.83 -8.52
CA GLN A 323 -6.34 13.45 -8.86
C GLN A 323 -7.30 12.40 -9.42
N VAL A 324 -8.55 12.45 -8.99
CA VAL A 324 -9.65 11.68 -9.58
C VAL A 324 -10.54 12.67 -10.32
N GLU A 325 -10.75 12.51 -11.63
CA GLU A 325 -11.51 13.49 -12.43
C GLU A 325 -13.00 13.45 -12.08
N LYS A 326 -13.59 12.27 -12.07
CA LYS A 326 -15.03 12.07 -11.83
C LYS A 326 -15.28 11.63 -10.40
N SER A 327 -16.23 12.29 -9.75
CA SER A 327 -16.82 11.82 -8.50
C SER A 327 -18.19 11.20 -8.77
N LEU A 328 -18.47 10.03 -8.18
CA LEU A 328 -19.79 9.39 -8.25
C LEU A 328 -20.86 10.14 -7.44
N ARG A 329 -20.42 10.96 -6.47
CA ARG A 329 -21.27 11.82 -5.65
C ARG A 329 -20.68 13.22 -5.66
N ASP A 330 -21.49 14.20 -6.00
CA ASP A 330 -21.08 15.60 -6.00
C ASP A 330 -22.25 16.49 -5.59
N PHE A 331 -21.93 17.56 -4.90
CA PHE A 331 -22.92 18.43 -4.28
C PHE A 331 -22.69 19.86 -4.77
N LYS A 332 -23.72 20.43 -5.39
CA LYS A 332 -23.70 21.82 -5.83
C LYS A 332 -23.95 22.75 -4.65
N ILE A 333 -23.10 23.75 -4.52
CA ILE A 333 -23.24 24.81 -3.52
C ILE A 333 -24.41 25.71 -3.93
N PRO A 334 -25.38 25.99 -3.03
CA PRO A 334 -26.54 26.83 -3.32
C PRO A 334 -26.15 28.23 -3.80
N SER A 335 -27.05 28.88 -4.56
CA SER A 335 -26.80 30.24 -5.07
C SER A 335 -27.18 31.36 -4.10
N ASP A 336 -28.08 31.08 -3.16
CA ASP A 336 -28.53 32.05 -2.16
C ASP A 336 -27.62 31.96 -0.92
N LEU A 337 -26.48 32.65 -1.00
CA LEU A 337 -25.48 32.67 0.06
C LEU A 337 -25.19 34.11 0.51
N PRO A 338 -24.77 34.31 1.78
CA PRO A 338 -24.24 35.59 2.25
C PRO A 338 -23.12 36.14 1.34
N PRO A 339 -23.01 37.47 1.17
CA PRO A 339 -22.03 38.09 0.26
C PRO A 339 -20.57 37.65 0.49
N GLU A 340 -20.19 37.35 1.73
CA GLU A 340 -18.83 36.96 2.10
C GLU A 340 -18.41 35.59 1.53
N ILE A 341 -19.39 34.72 1.25
CA ILE A 341 -19.15 33.36 0.72
C ILE A 341 -19.80 33.15 -0.66
N SER A 342 -20.38 34.20 -1.26
CA SER A 342 -21.08 34.11 -2.54
C SER A 342 -20.17 33.71 -3.70
N TYR A 343 -18.85 33.87 -3.56
CA TYR A 343 -17.87 33.38 -4.54
C TYR A 343 -17.88 31.85 -4.69
N LEU A 344 -18.44 31.11 -3.72
CA LEU A 344 -18.63 29.66 -3.79
C LEU A 344 -19.90 29.26 -4.55
N SER A 345 -20.84 30.20 -4.76
CA SER A 345 -22.15 29.92 -5.36
C SER A 345 -22.01 29.27 -6.73
N GLY A 346 -22.72 28.17 -6.92
CA GLY A 346 -22.84 27.51 -8.22
C GLY A 346 -21.73 26.52 -8.53
N TYR A 347 -20.62 26.52 -7.79
CA TYR A 347 -19.62 25.46 -7.85
C TYR A 347 -20.12 24.18 -7.18
N THR A 348 -19.55 23.05 -7.56
CA THR A 348 -19.68 21.80 -6.81
C THR A 348 -18.52 21.59 -5.84
N LEU A 349 -18.70 20.72 -4.84
CA LEU A 349 -17.60 20.36 -3.93
C LEU A 349 -16.41 19.76 -4.67
N LYS A 350 -16.64 18.98 -5.74
CA LYS A 350 -15.56 18.48 -6.58
C LYS A 350 -14.80 19.59 -7.29
N GLU A 351 -15.49 20.60 -7.82
CA GLU A 351 -14.86 21.75 -8.46
C GLU A 351 -14.01 22.55 -7.47
N ILE A 352 -14.50 22.75 -6.23
CA ILE A 352 -13.73 23.37 -5.15
C ILE A 352 -12.47 22.54 -4.85
N LEU A 353 -12.60 21.21 -4.71
CA LEU A 353 -11.45 20.33 -4.46
C LEU A 353 -10.40 20.38 -5.58
N ASP A 354 -10.82 20.44 -6.84
CA ASP A 354 -9.91 20.59 -7.98
C ASP A 354 -9.22 21.96 -7.99
N MET A 355 -9.95 23.03 -7.67
CA MET A 355 -9.36 24.37 -7.55
C MET A 355 -8.31 24.43 -6.42
N GLU A 356 -8.58 23.77 -5.30
CA GLU A 356 -7.65 23.63 -4.17
C GLU A 356 -6.37 22.85 -4.55
N LEU A 357 -6.51 21.77 -5.32
CA LEU A 357 -5.38 21.05 -5.91
C LEU A 357 -4.54 21.97 -6.78
N LEU A 358 -5.17 22.68 -7.72
CA LEU A 358 -4.48 23.59 -8.64
C LEU A 358 -3.79 24.73 -7.89
N GLY A 359 -4.45 25.31 -6.88
CA GLY A 359 -3.87 26.33 -6.01
C GLY A 359 -2.64 25.83 -5.27
N THR A 360 -2.71 24.62 -4.70
CA THR A 360 -1.58 24.01 -3.98
C THR A 360 -0.43 23.67 -4.93
N ARG A 361 -0.72 23.12 -6.11
CA ARG A 361 0.28 22.88 -7.17
C ARG A 361 0.99 24.17 -7.54
N ALA A 362 0.25 25.24 -7.81
CA ALA A 362 0.81 26.55 -8.14
C ALA A 362 1.68 27.10 -7.00
N ALA A 363 1.24 26.95 -5.76
CA ALA A 363 1.98 27.42 -4.58
C ALA A 363 3.30 26.66 -4.37
N LEU A 364 3.32 25.33 -4.53
CA LEU A 364 4.55 24.52 -4.46
C LEU A 364 5.51 24.85 -5.61
N THR A 365 4.98 24.97 -6.83
CA THR A 365 5.78 25.34 -8.02
C THR A 365 6.39 26.74 -7.86
N LYS A 366 5.63 27.72 -7.35
CA LYS A 366 6.15 29.06 -7.02
C LYS A 366 7.28 28.98 -5.99
N SER A 367 7.13 28.10 -4.99
CA SER A 367 8.13 27.81 -3.96
C SER A 367 9.26 26.88 -4.43
N LYS A 368 9.36 26.56 -5.73
CA LYS A 368 10.40 25.71 -6.33
C LYS A 368 10.47 24.29 -5.73
N VAL A 369 9.32 23.75 -5.32
CA VAL A 369 9.19 22.37 -4.84
C VAL A 369 8.71 21.50 -6.01
N PRO A 370 9.50 20.50 -6.45
CA PRO A 370 9.09 19.63 -7.55
C PRO A 370 7.80 18.90 -7.21
N ASN A 371 6.86 18.92 -8.16
CA ASN A 371 5.62 18.19 -8.04
C ASN A 371 5.16 17.59 -9.37
N LEU A 372 4.46 16.46 -9.29
CA LEU A 372 3.80 15.81 -10.41
C LEU A 372 2.38 15.43 -10.03
N THR A 373 1.52 15.23 -11.03
CA THR A 373 0.12 14.85 -10.82
C THR A 373 -0.18 13.60 -11.62
N ILE A 374 -0.65 12.57 -10.93
CA ILE A 374 -1.23 11.37 -11.52
C ILE A 374 -2.74 11.55 -11.52
N THR A 375 -3.34 11.61 -12.69
CA THR A 375 -4.79 11.75 -12.85
C THR A 375 -5.40 10.43 -13.30
N ILE A 376 -6.42 9.98 -12.60
CA ILE A 376 -7.31 8.88 -13.01
C ILE A 376 -8.70 9.43 -13.31
N ASP A 377 -9.40 8.87 -14.29
CA ASP A 377 -10.73 9.31 -14.68
C ASP A 377 -11.78 9.08 -13.58
N GLU A 378 -11.75 7.92 -12.92
CA GLU A 378 -12.62 7.61 -11.78
C GLU A 378 -11.95 6.64 -10.83
N LEU A 379 -12.33 6.66 -9.55
CA LEU A 379 -11.87 5.66 -8.59
C LEU A 379 -12.79 4.43 -8.64
N ASN A 380 -12.35 3.42 -9.40
CA ASN A 380 -12.98 2.11 -9.54
C ASN A 380 -11.92 0.99 -9.40
N PRO A 381 -12.31 -0.29 -9.33
CA PRO A 381 -11.36 -1.39 -9.22
C PRO A 381 -10.32 -1.39 -10.35
N TYR A 382 -10.73 -1.14 -11.59
CA TYR A 382 -9.83 -1.12 -12.75
C TYR A 382 -8.69 -0.10 -12.62
N ASN A 383 -9.01 1.17 -12.34
CA ASN A 383 -8.02 2.22 -12.21
C ASN A 383 -7.16 2.04 -10.95
N LEU A 384 -7.73 1.53 -9.86
CA LEU A 384 -6.96 1.17 -8.67
C LEU A 384 -5.93 0.06 -8.98
N GLY A 385 -6.34 -0.96 -9.74
CA GLY A 385 -5.47 -2.04 -10.19
C GLY A 385 -4.32 -1.54 -11.08
N MET A 386 -4.62 -0.60 -11.98
CA MET A 386 -3.58 0.08 -12.75
C MET A 386 -2.59 0.82 -11.85
N LEU A 387 -3.06 1.59 -10.86
CA LEU A 387 -2.20 2.33 -9.93
C LEU A 387 -1.30 1.40 -9.09
N ILE A 388 -1.88 0.32 -8.54
CA ILE A 388 -1.13 -0.70 -7.79
C ILE A 388 0.02 -1.23 -8.63
N TYR A 389 -0.27 -1.72 -9.83
CA TYR A 389 0.74 -2.30 -10.71
C TYR A 389 1.84 -1.29 -11.08
N ILE A 390 1.44 -0.05 -11.43
CA ILE A 390 2.40 1.00 -11.82
C ILE A 390 3.38 1.27 -10.67
N TYR A 391 2.89 1.37 -9.43
CA TYR A 391 3.76 1.64 -8.28
C TYR A 391 4.62 0.43 -7.88
N GLU A 392 4.10 -0.80 -7.99
CA GLU A 392 4.91 -2.01 -7.81
C GLU A 392 6.08 -2.04 -8.80
N LEU A 393 5.79 -1.83 -10.09
CA LEU A 393 6.82 -1.82 -11.13
C LEU A 393 7.78 -0.63 -10.98
N ALA A 394 7.27 0.57 -10.68
CA ALA A 394 8.10 1.76 -10.46
C ALA A 394 9.08 1.53 -9.30
N THR A 395 8.64 0.88 -8.23
CA THR A 395 9.48 0.56 -7.07
C THR A 395 10.57 -0.45 -7.43
N GLY A 396 10.21 -1.55 -8.10
CA GLY A 396 11.18 -2.54 -8.55
C GLY A 396 12.22 -1.96 -9.52
N PHE A 397 11.77 -1.17 -10.49
CA PHE A 397 12.62 -0.42 -11.43
C PHE A 397 13.57 0.54 -10.71
N THR A 398 13.06 1.32 -9.75
CA THR A 398 13.86 2.28 -8.99
C THR A 398 14.93 1.58 -8.13
N GLY A 399 14.61 0.42 -7.55
CA GLY A 399 15.60 -0.39 -6.83
C GLY A 399 16.75 -0.82 -7.73
N TYR A 400 16.48 -1.12 -8.99
CA TYR A 400 17.53 -1.47 -9.96
C TYR A 400 18.36 -0.27 -10.41
N LEU A 401 17.77 0.93 -10.48
CA LEU A 401 18.53 2.18 -10.67
C LEU A 401 19.53 2.40 -9.52
N TYR A 402 19.11 2.15 -8.27
CA TYR A 402 19.99 2.18 -7.09
C TYR A 402 20.98 1.00 -7.00
N LYS A 403 20.86 -0.01 -7.88
CA LYS A 403 21.64 -1.25 -7.83
C LYS A 403 21.50 -2.02 -6.50
N ILE A 404 20.34 -1.94 -5.87
CA ILE A 404 19.98 -2.69 -4.67
C ILE A 404 18.97 -3.79 -5.00
N ASN A 405 18.71 -4.69 -4.05
CA ASN A 405 17.60 -5.64 -4.15
C ASN A 405 16.32 -4.99 -3.57
N PRO A 406 15.30 -4.66 -4.39
CA PRO A 406 14.07 -4.07 -3.86
C PRO A 406 13.11 -5.10 -3.25
N PHE A 407 13.43 -6.40 -3.32
CA PHE A 407 12.50 -7.48 -2.96
C PHE A 407 12.79 -8.17 -1.62
N ASP A 408 13.91 -7.85 -0.97
CA ASP A 408 14.25 -8.30 0.38
C ASP A 408 14.02 -7.20 1.44
N GLN A 409 14.24 -7.53 2.71
CA GLN A 409 14.15 -6.59 3.84
C GLN A 409 15.04 -7.02 5.03
N PRO A 410 16.35 -7.24 4.85
CA PRO A 410 17.19 -7.87 5.89
C PRO A 410 17.23 -7.09 7.21
N ALA A 411 17.16 -5.76 7.18
CA ALA A 411 17.30 -4.91 8.37
C ALA A 411 16.15 -5.06 9.38
N VAL A 412 14.96 -5.51 8.96
CA VAL A 412 13.80 -5.63 9.86
C VAL A 412 13.92 -6.81 10.83
N GLU A 413 14.79 -7.77 10.51
CA GLU A 413 14.94 -8.99 11.33
C GLU A 413 15.60 -8.71 12.67
N GLU A 414 16.39 -7.63 12.79
CA GLU A 414 17.15 -7.37 14.02
C GLU A 414 16.24 -7.04 15.20
N GLY A 415 15.26 -6.16 15.00
CA GLY A 415 14.25 -5.87 16.02
C GLY A 415 13.47 -7.12 16.42
N LYS A 416 13.14 -8.00 15.45
CA LYS A 416 12.47 -9.28 15.71
C LYS A 416 13.35 -10.22 16.54
N ASN A 417 14.64 -10.29 16.23
CA ASN A 417 15.60 -11.12 16.97
C ASN A 417 15.71 -10.70 18.44
N PHE A 418 15.72 -9.39 18.71
CA PHE A 418 15.65 -8.89 20.09
C PHE A 418 14.33 -9.25 20.76
N ALA A 419 13.19 -9.06 20.08
CA ALA A 419 11.88 -9.44 20.61
C ALA A 419 11.81 -10.93 20.94
N TYR A 420 12.35 -11.81 20.07
CA TYR A 420 12.45 -13.25 20.33
C TYR A 420 13.28 -13.57 21.57
N GLY A 421 14.43 -12.90 21.74
CA GLY A 421 15.26 -13.04 22.93
C GLY A 421 14.51 -12.62 24.21
N LEU A 422 13.77 -11.51 24.15
CA LEU A 422 12.94 -11.01 25.25
C LEU A 422 11.77 -11.95 25.60
N MET A 423 11.18 -12.59 24.60
CA MET A 423 10.13 -13.60 24.78
C MET A 423 10.68 -14.95 25.28
N GLY A 424 11.99 -15.08 25.48
CA GLY A 424 12.61 -16.33 25.93
C GLY A 424 12.58 -17.44 24.88
N ARG A 425 12.52 -17.09 23.58
CA ARG A 425 12.54 -18.07 22.51
C ARG A 425 13.91 -18.76 22.47
N LYS A 426 13.89 -20.09 22.60
CA LYS A 426 15.11 -20.92 22.54
C LYS A 426 15.94 -20.60 21.29
N GLY A 427 17.24 -20.38 21.46
CA GLY A 427 18.19 -20.01 20.40
C GLY A 427 18.42 -18.50 20.25
N TYR A 428 17.79 -17.66 21.07
CA TYR A 428 17.96 -16.20 21.08
C TYR A 428 18.52 -15.66 22.40
N GLU A 429 19.14 -16.51 23.22
CA GLU A 429 19.70 -16.17 24.52
C GLU A 429 20.82 -15.11 24.41
N GLU A 430 21.62 -15.16 23.35
CA GLU A 430 22.64 -14.15 23.06
C GLU A 430 22.01 -12.78 22.78
N LYS A 431 20.90 -12.74 22.03
CA LYS A 431 20.18 -11.49 21.75
C LYS A 431 19.57 -10.89 23.01
N LEU A 432 19.12 -11.72 23.96
CA LEU A 432 18.69 -11.26 25.27
C LEU A 432 19.84 -10.65 26.08
N ARG A 433 21.04 -11.24 26.02
CA ARG A 433 22.23 -10.68 26.68
C ARG A 433 22.60 -9.33 26.06
N GLU A 434 22.69 -9.26 24.73
CA GLU A 434 22.97 -8.02 23.99
C GLU A 434 21.94 -6.93 24.32
N PHE A 435 20.66 -7.27 24.35
CA PHE A 435 19.60 -6.34 24.76
C PHE A 435 19.86 -5.73 26.14
N LYS A 436 20.25 -6.54 27.13
CA LYS A 436 20.52 -6.05 28.50
C LYS A 436 21.69 -5.07 28.55
N GLU A 437 22.67 -5.22 27.67
CA GLU A 437 23.83 -4.32 27.58
C GLU A 437 23.49 -3.00 26.90
N LEU A 438 22.63 -3.06 25.87
CA LEU A 438 22.18 -1.91 25.07
C LEU A 438 21.06 -1.11 25.74
N ASN A 439 20.12 -1.78 26.41
CA ASN A 439 18.93 -1.18 27.02
C ASN A 439 19.26 -0.55 28.38
N ARG A 440 20.05 0.52 28.35
CA ARG A 440 20.43 1.28 29.54
C ARG A 440 19.40 2.36 29.83
N GLN A 441 18.95 2.39 31.07
CA GLN A 441 17.96 3.35 31.58
C GLN A 441 18.66 4.51 32.28
N GLU A 442 19.37 5.36 31.51
CA GLU A 442 20.21 6.45 32.06
C GLU A 442 19.54 7.84 31.98
N PHE A 443 18.84 8.15 30.90
CA PHE A 443 18.23 9.47 30.66
C PHE A 443 16.71 9.34 30.61
N ILE A 444 16.09 9.14 31.78
CA ILE A 444 14.63 9.00 31.93
C ILE A 444 14.06 10.25 32.60
N LEU A 445 13.07 10.86 31.96
CA LEU A 445 12.22 11.88 32.56
C LEU A 445 10.95 11.22 33.07
N GLU A 446 10.82 11.11 34.40
CA GLU A 446 9.57 10.77 35.07
C GLU A 446 8.90 12.08 35.50
N LEU A 447 7.61 12.25 35.19
CA LEU A 447 6.83 13.45 35.47
C LEU A 447 5.93 13.27 36.69
#